data_AF-A0A1Q4FPS2-F1
#
_entry.id   AF-A0A1Q4FPS2-F1
#
_cell.length_a   1.000
_cell.length_b   1.000
_cell.length_c   1.000
_cell.angle_alpha   90.00
_cell.angle_beta   90.00
_cell.angle_gamma   90.00
#
_symmetry.space_group_name_H-M   'P 1'
#
loop_
_entity.id
_entity.type
_entity.pdbx_description
1 polymer ?
#
loop_
_entity_poly.entity_id
_entity_poly.type
_entity_poly.pdbx_seq_one_letter_code
_entity_poly.pdbx_strand_id
1 'polypeptide(L)'
;MILRKYHVVFDALAQVWELRRVTADETPELVARYPTREAAVCGCKRYCGQLRRCGWVADLFAFDRDGRLAFEQLFDPGMPA
;
A
#
# COMPACT_ATOMS: atom_id res chain seq x y z
N MET A 1 -16.81 -9.08 1.48
CA MET A 1 -15.62 -8.39 2.00
C MET A 1 -14.77 -7.97 0.80
N ILE A 2 -14.48 -6.69 0.62
CA ILE A 2 -13.70 -6.21 -0.53
C ILE A 2 -12.25 -6.00 -0.06
N LEU A 3 -11.33 -6.78 -0.60
CA LEU A 3 -9.90 -6.65 -0.38
C LEU A 3 -9.34 -5.52 -1.24
N ARG A 4 -8.60 -4.59 -0.63
CA ARG A 4 -7.87 -3.53 -1.36
C ARG A 4 -6.37 -3.76 -1.27
N LYS A 5 -5.70 -3.90 -2.41
CA LYS A 5 -4.26 -4.11 -2.46
C LYS A 5 -3.53 -2.79 -2.72
N TYR A 6 -2.44 -2.56 -2.00
CA TYR A 6 -1.60 -1.38 -2.08
C TYR A 6 -0.15 -1.77 -2.27
N HIS A 7 0.52 -1.17 -3.25
CA HIS A 7 1.92 -1.40 -3.54
C HIS A 7 2.73 -0.13 -3.27
N VAL A 8 3.85 -0.25 -2.58
CA VAL A 8 4.90 0.78 -2.48
C VAL A 8 6.06 0.36 -3.37
N VAL A 9 6.29 1.11 -4.45
CA VAL A 9 7.32 0.82 -5.45
C VAL A 9 8.23 2.01 -5.66
N PHE A 10 9.48 1.77 -6.06
CA PHE A 10 10.42 2.83 -6.39
C PHE A 10 10.30 3.23 -7.87
N ASP A 11 10.10 4.51 -8.14
CA ASP A 11 10.22 5.09 -9.49
C ASP A 11 11.66 5.59 -9.67
N ALA A 12 12.41 4.89 -10.52
CA ALA A 12 13.81 5.22 -10.79
C ALA A 12 13.99 6.52 -11.61
N LEU A 13 13.00 6.91 -12.42
CA LEU A 13 13.08 8.13 -13.22
C LEU A 13 12.86 9.35 -12.33
N ALA A 14 11.84 9.30 -11.49
CA ALA A 14 11.50 10.40 -10.58
C ALA A 14 12.28 10.35 -9.25
N GLN A 15 13.02 9.27 -8.98
CA GLN A 15 13.77 9.04 -7.74
C GLN A 15 12.89 9.15 -6.47
N VAL A 16 11.65 8.66 -6.56
CA VAL A 16 10.65 8.71 -5.48
C VAL A 16 10.01 7.34 -5.27
N TRP A 17 9.39 7.18 -4.10
CA TRP A 17 8.57 6.04 -3.75
C TRP A 17 7.11 6.34 -4.03
N GLU A 18 6.47 5.49 -4.81
CA GLU A 18 5.07 5.62 -5.19
C GLU A 18 4.21 4.66 -4.39
N LEU A 19 3.16 5.18 -3.76
CA LEU A 19 2.06 4.40 -3.24
C LEU A 19 1.02 4.23 -4.35
N ARG A 20 0.76 3.00 -4.76
CA ARG A 20 -0.21 2.63 -5.79
C ARG A 20 -1.29 1.74 -5.20
N ARG A 21 -2.53 1.92 -5.62
CA ARG A 21 -3.64 1.00 -5.34
C ARG A 21 -3.83 0.08 -6.54
N VAL A 22 -3.91 -1.22 -6.31
CA VAL A 22 -4.24 -2.19 -7.37
C VAL A 22 -5.75 -2.36 -7.39
N THR A 23 -6.37 -2.05 -8.53
CA THR A 23 -7.81 -2.21 -8.75
C THR A 23 -8.15 -3.67 -9.07
N ALA A 24 -9.45 -3.97 -9.21
CA ALA A 24 -9.93 -5.34 -9.42
C ALA A 24 -9.48 -5.93 -10.78
N ASP A 25 -9.26 -5.06 -11.77
CA ASP A 25 -8.69 -5.36 -13.08
C ASP A 25 -7.14 -5.37 -13.08
N GLU A 26 -6.53 -5.40 -11.89
CA GLU A 26 -5.07 -5.40 -11.68
C GLU A 26 -4.35 -4.14 -12.18
N THR A 27 -5.10 -3.09 -12.53
CA THR A 27 -4.55 -1.81 -12.95
C THR A 27 -4.03 -1.03 -11.73
N PRO A 28 -2.75 -0.62 -11.71
CA PRO A 28 -2.23 0.20 -10.63
C PRO A 28 -2.65 1.67 -10.82
N GLU A 29 -3.31 2.22 -9.81
CA GLU A 29 -3.66 3.64 -9.70
C GLU A 29 -2.69 4.34 -8.73
N LEU A 30 -2.02 5.41 -9.19
CA LEU A 30 -1.13 6.19 -8.33
C LEU A 30 -1.94 6.96 -7.28
N VAL A 31 -1.61 6.75 -6.00
CA VAL A 31 -2.25 7.43 -4.88
C VAL A 31 -1.40 8.62 -4.41
N ALA A 32 -0.10 8.40 -4.21
CA ALA A 32 0.80 9.43 -3.67
C ALA A 32 2.27 9.11 -3.96
N ARG A 33 3.13 10.13 -3.83
CA ARG A 33 4.59 10.05 -3.97
C ARG A 33 5.29 10.51 -2.71
N TYR A 34 6.41 9.87 -2.38
CA TYR A 34 7.17 10.11 -1.17
C TYR A 34 8.67 10.06 -1.44
N PRO A 35 9.49 10.82 -0.68
CA PRO A 35 10.94 10.80 -0.87
C PRO A 35 11.59 9.50 -0.35
N THR A 36 10.96 8.80 0.60
CA THR A 36 11.50 7.55 1.19
C THR A 36 10.43 6.47 1.25
N ARG A 37 10.88 5.20 1.29
CA ARG A 37 10.00 4.03 1.39
C ARG A 37 9.23 4.06 2.71
N GLU A 38 9.91 4.43 3.78
CA GLU A 38 9.35 4.47 5.14
C GLU A 38 8.22 5.51 5.22
N ALA A 39 8.38 6.66 4.56
CA ALA A 39 7.33 7.66 4.44
C ALA A 39 6.12 7.14 3.64
N ALA A 40 6.36 6.43 2.53
CA ALA A 40 5.29 5.81 1.74
C ALA A 40 4.53 4.72 2.51
N VAL A 41 5.24 3.84 3.23
CA VAL A 41 4.65 2.81 4.09
C VAL A 41 3.85 3.45 5.23
N CYS A 42 4.36 4.51 5.87
CA CYS A 42 3.64 5.24 6.90
C CYS A 42 2.35 5.89 6.35
N GLY A 43 2.44 6.51 5.17
CA GLY A 43 1.30 7.05 4.44
C GLY A 43 0.24 5.97 4.17
N CYS A 44 0.67 4.81 3.66
CA CYS A 44 -0.22 3.68 3.42
C CYS A 44 -0.88 3.16 4.70
N LYS A 45 -0.10 2.98 5.79
CA LYS A 45 -0.63 2.57 7.10
C LYS A 45 -1.76 3.49 7.58
N ARG A 46 -1.65 4.81 7.35
CA ARG A 46 -2.70 5.77 7.68
C ARG A 46 -3.97 5.55 6.84
N TYR A 47 -3.83 5.33 5.53
CA TYR A 47 -4.97 5.01 4.65
C TYR A 47 -5.62 3.67 5.04
N CYS A 48 -4.83 2.61 5.20
CA CYS A 48 -5.32 1.30 5.59
C CYS A 48 -5.98 1.32 6.97
N GLY A 49 -5.48 2.12 7.92
CA GLY A 49 -6.11 2.32 9.22
C GLY A 49 -7.52 2.93 9.13
N GLN A 50 -7.76 3.84 8.18
CA GLN A 50 -9.09 4.39 7.93
C GLN A 50 -10.03 3.35 7.30
N LEU A 51 -9.53 2.61 6.31
CA LEU A 51 -10.27 1.52 5.67
C LEU A 51 -10.69 0.45 6.68
N ARG A 52 -9.77 0.07 7.56
CA ARG A 52 -10.01 -0.87 8.66
C ARG A 52 -11.17 -0.41 9.54
N ARG A 53 -11.20 0.87 9.93
CA ARG A 53 -12.30 1.45 10.74
C ARG A 53 -13.66 1.40 10.03
N CYS A 54 -13.66 1.36 8.70
CA CYS A 54 -14.87 1.25 7.90
C CYS A 54 -15.25 -0.21 7.55
N GLY A 55 -14.57 -1.21 8.14
CA GLY A 55 -14.85 -2.64 7.91
C GLY A 55 -14.25 -3.21 6.62
N TRP A 56 -13.27 -2.54 6.02
CA TRP A 56 -12.60 -3.00 4.81
C TRP A 56 -11.27 -3.68 5.15
N VAL A 57 -10.91 -4.71 4.38
CA VAL A 57 -9.60 -5.34 4.44
C VAL A 57 -8.67 -4.67 3.43
N ALA A 58 -7.46 -4.34 3.86
CA ALA A 58 -6.43 -3.82 2.98
C ALA A 58 -5.13 -4.62 3.14
N ASP A 59 -4.40 -4.78 2.05
CA ASP A 59 -3.13 -5.49 2.03
C ASP A 59 -2.05 -4.61 1.41
N LEU A 60 -0.90 -4.53 2.07
CA LEU A 60 0.19 -3.64 1.71
C LEU A 60 1.43 -4.45 1.38
N PHE A 61 1.93 -4.29 0.16
CA PHE A 61 3.19 -4.82 -0.32
C PHE A 61 4.16 -3.67 -0.53
N ALA A 62 5.33 -3.71 0.09
CA ALA A 62 6.41 -2.77 -0.19
C ALA A 62 7.59 -3.49 -0.80
N PHE A 63 7.99 -3.02 -1.97
CA PHE A 63 9.10 -3.56 -2.72
C PHE A 63 10.38 -2.77 -2.41
N ASP A 64 11.54 -3.35 -2.65
CA ASP A 64 12.81 -2.62 -2.66
C ASP A 64 13.06 -1.97 -4.03
N ARG A 65 14.24 -1.37 -4.21
CA ARG A 65 14.62 -0.70 -5.46
C ARG A 65 14.79 -1.67 -6.64
N ASP A 66 15.06 -2.95 -6.34
CA ASP A 66 15.23 -4.00 -7.34
C ASP A 66 13.90 -4.68 -7.69
N GLY A 67 12.78 -4.18 -7.13
CA GLY A 67 11.44 -4.72 -7.34
C GLY A 67 11.17 -6.01 -6.57
N ARG A 68 12.01 -6.38 -5.59
CA ARG A 68 11.77 -7.55 -4.74
C ARG A 68 10.87 -7.18 -3.58
N LEU A 69 9.99 -8.10 -3.20
CA LEU A 69 9.12 -7.88 -2.04
C LEU A 69 9.98 -7.81 -0.79
N ALA A 70 10.03 -6.64 -0.16
CA ALA A 70 10.79 -6.40 1.06
C ALA A 70 9.91 -6.52 2.31
N PHE A 71 8.61 -6.28 2.17
CA PHE A 71 7.68 -6.18 3.29
C PHE A 71 6.24 -6.39 2.84
N GLU A 72 5.45 -7.05 3.67
CA GLU A 72 4.01 -7.27 3.48
C GLU A 72 3.27 -7.05 4.81
N GLN A 73 2.08 -6.44 4.76
CA GLN A 73 1.23 -6.26 5.93
C GLN A 73 -0.26 -6.24 5.58
N LEU A 74 -1.01 -7.18 6.17
CA LEU A 74 -2.46 -7.22 6.14
C LEU A 74 -3.08 -6.32 7.22
N PHE A 75 -4.09 -5.54 6.83
CA PHE A 75 -4.94 -4.72 7.69
C PHE A 75 -6.35 -5.29 7.66
N ASP A 76 -6.60 -6.23 8.56
CA ASP A 76 -7.94 -6.79 8.77
C ASP A 76 -8.63 -6.01 9.91
N PRO A 77 -9.89 -5.54 9.74
CA PRO A 77 -10.70 -5.07 10.87
C PRO A 77 -10.74 -6.07 12.02
N GLY A 78 -10.62 -7.37 11.72
CA GLY A 78 -10.92 -8.45 12.64
C GLY A 78 -12.43 -8.53 12.87
N MET A 79 -12.97 -9.72 13.10
CA MET A 79 -14.19 -9.78 13.91
C MET A 79 -13.88 -9.12 15.26
N PRO A 80 -14.84 -8.41 15.90
CA PRO A 80 -14.61 -7.78 17.18
C PRO A 80 -13.97 -8.79 18.14
N ALA A 81 -12.88 -8.36 18.78
CA ALA A 81 -12.21 -9.12 19.84
C ALA A 81 -13.17 -9.44 20.99
#